data_AF-A0A931F821-F1
#
_entry.id   AF-A0A931F821-F1
#
_cell.length_a   1.000
_cell.length_b   1.000
_cell.length_c   1.000
_cell.angle_alpha   90.00
_cell.angle_beta   90.00
_cell.angle_gamma   90.00
#
_symmetry.space_group_name_H-M   'P 1'
#
loop_
_entity.id
_entity.type
_entity.pdbx_description
1 polymer ?
#
loop_
_entity_poly.entity_id
_entity_poly.type
_entity_poly.pdbx_seq_one_letter_code
_entity_poly.pdbx_strand_id
1 'polypeptide(L)'
;MDKLKGYILNLIPAGMVGVAVAVFEFLFLNRSSDLLRSSIIYFVFGAVIGTVSAGCYSWSKYKGFSTIQSYLVSMLGNGISVFILLMILRTHQAYGWGAVIYIILLTQVLGLLISYFENRYYNDINRSLQEKKENLSREQ
;
A
#
# COMPACT_ATOMS: atom_id res chain seq x y z
N MET A 1 -20.65 -8.34 1.39
CA MET A 1 -20.43 -7.41 0.26
C MET A 1 -19.48 -6.24 0.63
N ASP A 2 -19.23 -5.99 1.92
CA ASP A 2 -18.39 -4.85 2.38
C ASP A 2 -16.87 -5.05 2.25
N LYS A 3 -16.36 -6.28 2.41
CA LYS A 3 -14.92 -6.55 2.26
C LYS A 3 -14.43 -6.32 0.83
N LEU A 4 -15.19 -6.76 -0.18
CA LEU A 4 -14.83 -6.57 -1.59
C LEU A 4 -14.79 -5.08 -1.97
N LYS A 5 -15.75 -4.29 -1.49
CA LYS A 5 -15.75 -2.83 -1.65
C LYS A 5 -14.54 -2.19 -0.97
N GLY A 6 -14.18 -2.61 0.24
CA GLY A 6 -12.97 -2.17 0.93
C GLY A 6 -11.68 -2.51 0.18
N TYR A 7 -11.59 -3.73 -0.37
CA TYR A 7 -10.48 -4.13 -1.22
C TYR A 7 -10.37 -3.27 -2.47
N ILE A 8 -11.46 -3.03 -3.20
CA ILE A 8 -11.47 -2.18 -4.41
C ILE A 8 -11.12 -0.72 -4.06
N LEU A 9 -11.64 -0.22 -2.93
CA LEU A 9 -11.32 1.12 -2.41
C LEU A 9 -9.85 1.29 -2.03
N ASN A 10 -9.15 0.22 -1.63
CA ASN A 10 -7.70 0.26 -1.37
C ASN A 10 -6.87 -0.05 -2.62
N LEU A 11 -7.43 -0.79 -3.58
CA LEU A 11 -6.75 -1.19 -4.81
C LEU A 11 -6.47 0.00 -5.74
N ILE A 12 -7.41 0.94 -5.83
CA ILE A 12 -7.26 2.14 -6.68
C ILE A 12 -6.17 3.08 -6.13
N PRO A 13 -6.19 3.49 -4.84
CA PRO A 13 -5.10 4.27 -4.24
C PRO A 13 -3.76 3.55 -4.29
N ALA A 14 -3.74 2.23 -4.05
CA ALA A 14 -2.53 1.42 -4.17
C ALA A 14 -1.99 1.39 -5.62
N GLY A 15 -2.87 1.28 -6.62
CA GLY A 15 -2.48 1.37 -8.02
C GLY A 15 -1.95 2.77 -8.38
N MET A 16 -2.52 3.83 -7.82
CA MET A 16 -2.03 5.21 -8.03
C MET A 16 -0.63 5.43 -7.46
N VAL A 17 -0.23 4.72 -6.41
CA VAL A 17 1.18 4.69 -5.94
C VAL A 17 2.11 4.17 -7.04
N GLY A 18 1.67 3.13 -7.76
CA GLY A 18 2.37 2.63 -8.94
C GLY A 18 2.53 3.68 -10.04
N VAL A 19 1.48 4.42 -10.34
CA VAL A 19 1.53 5.51 -11.34
C VAL A 19 2.51 6.61 -10.90
N ALA A 20 2.58 6.95 -9.62
CA ALA A 20 3.57 7.89 -9.10
C ALA A 20 5.01 7.41 -9.34
N VAL A 21 5.28 6.11 -9.20
CA VAL A 21 6.58 5.51 -9.53
C VAL A 21 6.87 5.60 -11.03
N ALA A 22 5.87 5.37 -11.90
CA ALA A 22 6.02 5.50 -13.35
C ALA A 22 6.35 6.93 -13.78
N VAL A 23 5.69 7.93 -13.16
CA VAL A 23 5.98 9.36 -13.39
C VAL A 23 7.38 9.70 -12.91
N PHE A 24 7.80 9.18 -11.76
CA PHE A 24 9.16 9.37 -11.25
C PHE A 24 10.20 8.77 -12.22
N GLU A 25 9.97 7.56 -12.72
CA GLU A 25 10.84 6.94 -13.72
C GLU A 25 10.95 7.83 -14.97
N PHE A 26 9.82 8.27 -15.52
CA PHE A 26 9.82 9.13 -16.71
C PHE A 26 10.55 10.46 -16.50
N LEU A 27 10.38 11.09 -15.35
CA LEU A 27 10.96 12.41 -15.08
C LEU A 27 12.45 12.37 -14.71
N PHE A 28 12.88 11.35 -13.96
CA PHE A 28 14.20 11.35 -13.30
C PHE A 28 15.14 10.23 -13.74
N LEU A 29 14.63 9.12 -14.28
CA LEU A 29 15.45 7.96 -14.64
C LEU A 29 15.54 7.78 -16.16
N ASN A 30 14.42 7.83 -16.86
CA ASN A 30 14.35 7.52 -18.28
C ASN A 30 13.24 8.29 -19.00
N ARG A 31 13.59 9.44 -19.57
CA ARG A 31 12.66 10.35 -20.25
C ARG A 31 12.17 9.85 -21.60
N SER A 32 12.78 8.81 -22.16
CA SER A 32 12.32 8.14 -23.38
C SER A 32 11.43 6.93 -23.08
N SER A 33 11.17 6.62 -21.80
CA SER A 33 10.22 5.56 -21.43
C SER A 33 8.80 5.91 -21.88
N ASP A 34 8.07 4.89 -22.34
CA ASP A 34 6.65 5.04 -22.64
C ASP A 34 5.89 5.14 -21.32
N LEU A 35 5.56 6.38 -20.94
CA LEU A 35 4.88 6.70 -19.69
C LEU A 35 3.56 5.93 -19.54
N LEU A 36 2.83 5.70 -20.63
CA LEU A 36 1.50 5.07 -20.57
C LEU A 36 1.64 3.58 -20.31
N ARG A 37 2.57 2.92 -21.01
CA ARG A 37 2.88 1.50 -20.77
C ARG A 37 3.49 1.27 -19.39
N SER A 38 4.45 2.09 -18.98
CA SER A 38 5.04 2.03 -17.64
C SER A 38 3.98 2.28 -16.56
N SER A 39 3.10 3.26 -16.73
CA SER A 39 2.02 3.55 -15.78
C SER A 39 1.09 2.37 -15.58
N ILE A 40 0.71 1.65 -16.64
CA ILE A 40 -0.14 0.44 -16.51
C ILE A 40 0.59 -0.67 -15.74
N ILE A 41 1.87 -0.91 -16.08
CA ILE A 41 2.67 -1.94 -15.43
C ILE A 41 2.83 -1.63 -13.94
N TYR A 42 3.27 -0.40 -13.62
CA TYR A 42 3.43 -0.01 -12.23
C TYR A 42 2.10 0.12 -11.50
N PHE A 43 0.99 0.48 -12.16
CA PHE A 43 -0.33 0.49 -11.52
C PHE A 43 -0.72 -0.90 -11.00
N VAL A 44 -0.58 -1.94 -11.84
CA VAL A 44 -0.86 -3.32 -11.43
C VAL A 44 0.04 -3.72 -10.27
N PHE A 45 1.33 -3.37 -10.34
CA PHE A 45 2.25 -3.68 -9.25
C PHE A 45 1.95 -2.90 -7.96
N GLY A 46 1.63 -1.62 -8.06
CA GLY A 46 1.21 -0.80 -6.94
C GLY A 46 -0.03 -1.38 -6.25
N ALA A 47 -1.01 -1.85 -7.04
CA ALA A 47 -2.19 -2.53 -6.54
C ALA A 47 -1.86 -3.83 -5.78
N VAL A 48 -0.94 -4.66 -6.32
CA VAL A 48 -0.46 -5.86 -5.64
C VAL A 48 0.26 -5.52 -4.33
N ILE A 49 1.17 -4.55 -4.38
CA ILE A 49 1.96 -4.11 -3.21
C ILE A 49 1.06 -3.55 -2.11
N GLY A 50 0.10 -2.68 -2.45
CA GLY A 50 -0.84 -2.15 -1.47
C GLY A 50 -1.74 -3.22 -0.88
N THR A 51 -2.15 -4.21 -1.67
CA THR A 51 -2.90 -5.37 -1.17
C THR A 51 -2.09 -6.21 -0.17
N VAL A 52 -0.80 -6.44 -0.47
CA VAL A 52 0.11 -7.14 0.47
C VAL A 52 0.29 -6.32 1.75
N SER A 53 0.49 -5.00 1.63
CA SER A 53 0.64 -4.09 2.78
C SER A 53 -0.59 -4.12 3.70
N ALA A 54 -1.79 -3.98 3.12
CA ALA A 54 -3.07 -4.06 3.82
C ALA A 54 -3.29 -5.44 4.47
N GLY A 55 -2.92 -6.51 3.75
CA GLY A 55 -2.96 -7.88 4.26
C GLY A 55 -2.05 -8.08 5.47
N CYS A 56 -0.81 -7.59 5.40
CA CYS A 56 0.16 -7.60 6.49
C CYS A 56 -0.34 -6.83 7.72
N TYR A 57 -0.90 -5.63 7.52
CA TYR A 57 -1.48 -4.83 8.61
C TYR A 57 -2.68 -5.52 9.27
N SER A 58 -3.60 -6.04 8.46
CA SER A 58 -4.80 -6.72 8.97
C SER A 58 -4.43 -7.99 9.74
N TRP A 59 -3.46 -8.75 9.23
CA TRP A 59 -2.94 -9.96 9.87
C TRP A 59 -2.27 -9.64 11.21
N SER A 60 -1.45 -8.59 11.29
CA SER A 60 -0.80 -8.20 12.54
C SER A 60 -1.81 -7.72 13.59
N LYS A 61 -2.84 -6.95 13.18
CA LYS A 61 -3.92 -6.55 14.08
C LYS A 61 -4.72 -7.76 14.58
N TYR A 62 -5.00 -8.74 13.72
CA TYR A 62 -5.63 -10.00 14.11
C TYR A 62 -4.80 -10.80 15.12
N LYS A 63 -3.47 -10.77 15.00
CA LYS A 63 -2.54 -11.38 15.97
C LYS A 63 -2.41 -10.61 17.30
N GLY A 64 -3.11 -9.50 17.46
CA GLY A 64 -3.11 -8.70 18.68
C GLY A 64 -1.93 -7.74 18.81
N PHE A 65 -1.22 -7.46 17.70
CA PHE A 65 -0.09 -6.52 17.74
C PHE A 65 -0.59 -5.10 17.98
N SER A 66 0.27 -4.28 18.60
CA SER A 66 -0.01 -2.85 18.75
C SER A 66 -0.12 -2.18 17.37
N THR A 67 -0.76 -1.01 17.32
CA THR A 67 -0.91 -0.26 16.06
C THR A 67 0.44 0.09 15.44
N ILE A 68 1.43 0.46 16.27
CA ILE A 68 2.80 0.75 15.80
C ILE A 68 3.46 -0.50 15.20
N GLN A 69 3.38 -1.64 15.89
CA GLN A 69 3.90 -2.90 15.39
C GLN A 69 3.21 -3.31 14.07
N SER A 70 1.92 -3.06 13.96
CA SER A 70 1.16 -3.36 12.74
C SER A 70 1.59 -2.50 11.55
N TYR A 71 1.90 -1.22 11.78
CA TYR A 71 2.52 -0.37 10.75
C TYR A 71 3.89 -0.89 10.32
N LEU A 72 4.74 -1.28 11.28
CA LEU A 72 6.06 -1.84 10.95
C LEU A 72 5.95 -3.12 10.12
N VAL A 73 5.02 -4.02 10.46
CA VAL A 73 4.77 -5.25 9.69
C VAL A 73 4.29 -4.95 8.27
N SER A 74 3.41 -3.96 8.11
CA SER A 74 2.97 -3.48 6.80
C SER A 74 4.12 -2.86 5.99
N MET A 75 4.95 -2.02 6.60
CA MET A 75 6.14 -1.44 5.95
C MET A 75 7.15 -2.51 5.51
N LEU A 76 7.39 -3.53 6.34
CA LEU A 76 8.26 -4.64 5.99
C LEU A 76 7.70 -5.44 4.81
N GLY A 77 6.40 -5.77 4.84
CA GLY A 77 5.72 -6.46 3.74
C GLY A 77 5.79 -5.67 2.43
N ASN A 78 5.53 -4.37 2.49
CA ASN A 78 5.66 -3.45 1.37
C ASN A 78 7.10 -3.42 0.82
N GLY A 79 8.08 -3.19 1.68
CA GLY A 79 9.49 -3.08 1.29
C GLY A 79 10.03 -4.34 0.63
N ILE A 80 9.73 -5.52 1.19
CA ILE A 80 10.13 -6.80 0.62
C ILE A 80 9.47 -7.02 -0.74
N SER A 81 8.17 -6.70 -0.86
CA SER A 81 7.43 -6.87 -2.11
C SER A 81 7.96 -5.98 -3.22
N VAL A 82 8.20 -4.69 -2.92
CA VAL A 82 8.80 -3.74 -3.86
C VAL A 82 10.20 -4.19 -4.25
N PHE A 83 11.03 -4.62 -3.30
CA PHE A 83 12.38 -5.07 -3.58
C PHE A 83 12.39 -6.27 -4.54
N ILE A 84 11.60 -7.30 -4.27
CA ILE A 84 11.47 -8.48 -5.15
C ILE A 84 11.04 -8.05 -6.55
N LEU A 85 10.05 -7.17 -6.64
CA LEU A 85 9.57 -6.66 -7.91
C LEU A 85 10.67 -5.96 -8.71
N LEU A 86 11.43 -5.07 -8.07
CA LEU A 86 12.51 -4.34 -8.73
C LEU A 86 13.62 -5.29 -9.22
N MET A 87 13.82 -6.42 -8.56
CA MET A 87 14.73 -7.48 -9.01
C MET A 87 14.19 -8.22 -10.24
N ILE A 88 12.89 -8.57 -10.26
CA ILE A 88 12.22 -9.20 -11.42
C ILE A 88 12.31 -8.27 -12.64
N LEU A 89 12.07 -6.98 -12.45
CA LEU A 89 12.17 -5.95 -13.49
C LEU A 89 13.62 -5.59 -13.84
N ARG A 90 14.62 -6.18 -13.15
CA ARG A 90 16.05 -5.91 -13.34
C ARG A 90 16.40 -4.43 -13.27
N THR A 91 15.68 -3.68 -12.43
CA THR A 91 15.84 -2.23 -12.23
C THR A 91 17.27 -1.87 -11.84
N HIS A 92 17.92 -2.71 -11.02
CA HIS A 92 19.31 -2.53 -10.63
C HIS A 92 20.29 -2.60 -11.82
N GLN A 93 19.97 -3.36 -12.87
CA GLN A 93 20.78 -3.47 -14.09
C GLN A 93 20.49 -2.30 -15.04
N ALA A 94 19.21 -1.91 -15.15
CA ALA A 94 18.78 -0.85 -16.07
C ALA A 94 19.14 0.55 -15.58
N TYR A 95 18.97 0.81 -14.27
CA TYR A 95 19.03 2.15 -13.69
C TYR A 95 19.98 2.26 -12.48
N GLY A 96 20.64 1.16 -12.11
CA GLY A 96 21.59 1.11 -10.99
C GLY A 96 20.93 0.95 -9.62
N TRP A 97 21.76 0.64 -8.61
CA TRP A 97 21.32 0.43 -7.22
C TRP A 97 20.76 1.69 -6.56
N GLY A 98 21.20 2.88 -6.98
CA GLY A 98 20.66 4.14 -6.49
C GLY A 98 19.16 4.29 -6.77
N ALA A 99 18.74 3.98 -8.01
CA ALA A 99 17.33 4.02 -8.41
C ALA A 99 16.47 3.05 -7.58
N VAL A 100 16.99 1.84 -7.32
CA VAL A 100 16.31 0.85 -6.48
C VAL A 100 16.04 1.40 -5.08
N ILE A 101 17.04 2.02 -4.44
CA ILE A 101 16.90 2.61 -3.10
C ILE A 101 15.86 3.74 -3.11
N TYR A 102 15.91 4.64 -4.10
CA TYR A 102 14.95 5.75 -4.19
C TYR A 102 13.51 5.25 -4.36
N ILE A 103 13.28 4.26 -5.23
CA ILE A 103 11.94 3.69 -5.44
C ILE A 103 11.43 3.02 -4.15
N ILE A 104 12.30 2.30 -3.42
CA ILE A 104 11.93 1.69 -2.13
C ILE A 104 11.56 2.78 -1.11
N LEU A 105 12.35 3.84 -0.98
CA LEU A 105 12.06 4.91 -0.03
C LEU A 105 10.72 5.61 -0.36
N LEU A 106 10.49 5.91 -1.64
CA LEU A 106 9.26 6.56 -2.09
C LEU A 106 8.03 5.68 -1.83
N THR A 107 8.13 4.38 -2.14
CA THR A 107 7.05 3.42 -1.87
C THR A 107 6.83 3.15 -0.39
N GLN A 108 7.84 3.29 0.47
CA GLN A 108 7.68 3.20 1.93
C GLN A 108 6.89 4.38 2.50
N VAL A 109 7.18 5.60 2.07
CA VAL A 109 6.42 6.79 2.47
C VAL A 109 4.96 6.68 2.04
N LEU A 110 4.73 6.21 0.80
CA LEU A 110 3.38 5.99 0.29
C LEU A 110 2.65 4.84 1.00
N GLY A 111 3.35 3.74 1.29
CA GLY A 111 2.81 2.62 2.07
C GLY A 111 2.39 3.03 3.48
N LEU A 112 3.20 3.87 4.15
CA LEU A 112 2.85 4.45 5.45
C LEU A 112 1.58 5.31 5.39
N LEU A 113 1.44 6.13 4.35
CA LEU A 113 0.23 6.94 4.15
C LEU A 113 -1.01 6.05 3.97
N ILE A 114 -0.91 4.99 3.17
CA ILE A 114 -2.00 4.01 2.98
C ILE A 114 -2.39 3.40 4.34
N SER A 115 -1.42 2.88 5.09
CA SER A 115 -1.68 2.24 6.39
C SER A 115 -2.25 3.21 7.42
N TYR A 116 -1.85 4.49 7.38
CA TYR A 116 -2.43 5.54 8.20
C TYR A 116 -3.92 5.76 7.88
N PHE A 117 -4.29 5.86 6.60
CA PHE A 117 -5.69 5.99 6.18
C PHE A 117 -6.50 4.74 6.51
N GLU A 118 -5.92 3.54 6.36
CA GLU A 118 -6.57 2.28 6.76
C GLU A 118 -6.84 2.22 8.25
N ASN A 119 -5.89 2.61 9.09
CA ASN A 119 -6.11 2.66 10.54
C ASN A 119 -7.21 3.66 10.94
N ARG A 120 -7.28 4.81 10.26
CA ARG A 120 -8.37 5.77 10.47
C ARG A 120 -9.73 5.15 10.11
N TYR A 121 -9.82 4.48 8.97
CA TYR A 121 -11.02 3.77 8.54
C TYR A 121 -11.42 2.64 9.51
N TYR A 122 -10.45 1.84 9.97
CA TYR A 122 -10.67 0.81 10.98
C TYR A 122 -11.20 1.37 12.30
N ASN A 123 -10.64 2.49 12.78
CA ASN A 123 -11.09 3.14 13.99
C ASN A 123 -12.51 3.72 13.86
N ASP A 124 -12.83 4.35 12.72
CA ASP A 124 -14.16 4.91 12.47
C ASP A 124 -15.23 3.82 12.41
N ILE A 125 -14.94 2.67 11.77
CA ILE A 125 -15.84 1.51 11.78
C ILE A 125 -16.03 0.97 13.20
N ASN A 126 -14.93 0.81 13.94
CA ASN A 126 -14.99 0.23 15.27
C ASN A 126 -15.78 1.13 16.24
N ARG A 127 -15.63 2.45 16.10
CA ARG A 127 -16.43 3.44 16.83
C ARG A 127 -17.91 3.36 16.46
N SER A 128 -18.23 3.31 15.16
CA SER A 128 -19.62 3.18 14.68
C SER A 128 -20.29 1.89 15.18
N LEU A 129 -19.54 0.77 15.23
CA LEU A 129 -20.03 -0.49 15.78
C LEU A 129 -20.25 -0.44 17.29
N GLN A 130 -19.37 0.23 18.04
CA GLN A 130 -19.55 0.46 19.48
C GLN A 130 -20.78 1.35 19.75
N GLU A 131 -20.94 2.44 19.01
CA GLU A 131 -22.12 3.32 19.10
C GLU A 131 -23.41 2.54 18.82
N LYS A 132 -23.43 1.68 17.79
CA LYS A 132 -24.58 0.79 17.53
C LYS A 132 -24.83 -0.21 18.65
N LYS A 133 -23.78 -0.82 19.20
CA LYS A 133 -23.90 -1.78 20.31
C LYS A 133 -24.47 -1.12 21.56
N GLU A 134 -24.01 0.08 21.90
CA GLU A 134 -24.54 0.83 23.03
C GLU A 134 -26.01 1.20 22.82
N ASN A 135 -26.39 1.66 21.63
CA ASN A 135 -27.79 2.00 21.34
C ASN A 135 -28.71 0.79 21.45
N LEU A 136 -28.31 -0.37 20.90
CA LEU A 136 -29.06 -1.63 21.03
C LEU A 136 -29.19 -2.10 22.49
N SER A 137 -28.16 -1.88 23.32
CA SER A 137 -28.21 -2.24 24.74
C SER A 137 -29.07 -1.30 25.59
N ARG A 138 -29.38 -0.09 25.10
CA ARG A 138 -30.26 0.88 25.78
C ARG A 138 -31.73 0.72 25.39
N GLU A 139 -32.01 0.01 24.29
CA GLU A 139 -33.37 -0.32 23.83
C GLU A 139 -33.90 -1.64 24.44
N GLN A 140 -33.07 -2.38 25.17
CA GLN A 140 -33.45 -3.55 25.98
C GLN A 140 -33.67 -3.18 27.45
#